data_AF-A0A1K1NRQ8-F1
#
_entry.id   AF-A0A1K1NRQ8-F1
#
_cell.length_a   1.000
_cell.length_b   1.000
_cell.length_c   1.000
_cell.angle_alpha   90.00
_cell.angle_beta   90.00
_cell.angle_gamma   90.00
#
_symmetry.space_group_name_H-M   'P 1'
#
loop_
_entity.id
_entity.type
_entity.pdbx_description
1 polymer ?
#
loop_
_entity_poly.entity_id
_entity_poly.type
_entity_poly.pdbx_seq_one_letter_code
_entity_poly.pdbx_strand_id
1 'polypeptide(L)' 'MNDAGRPFRIFIFYPGMNERVWRVVLPGGAKHLFPTEGRAVEFALSSASAVTGQMRRVEVLKETLSGGWMVLPRVSAT' A
#
# COMPACT_ATOMS: atom_id res chain seq x y z
N MET A 1 -9.00 -15.08 18.81
CA MET A 1 -8.40 -15.16 17.46
C MET A 1 -7.12 -14.33 17.48
N ASN A 2 -5.96 -14.97 17.36
CA ASN A 2 -4.65 -14.33 17.46
C ASN A 2 -4.28 -13.63 16.14
N ASP A 3 -4.72 -12.37 15.96
CA ASP A 3 -4.24 -11.48 14.88
C ASP A 3 -2.85 -10.88 15.17
N ALA A 4 -2.19 -11.34 16.24
CA ALA A 4 -0.95 -10.77 16.77
C ALA A 4 0.30 -10.96 15.88
N GLY A 5 0.19 -11.60 14.71
CA GLY A 5 1.33 -11.91 13.84
C GLY A 5 1.16 -11.57 12.37
N ARG A 6 0.01 -11.03 11.93
CA ARG A 6 -0.16 -10.67 10.51
C ARG A 6 0.48 -9.30 10.24
N PRO A 7 1.36 -9.19 9.22
CA PRO A 7 1.92 -7.90 8.85
C PRO A 7 0.80 -6.96 8.43
N PHE A 8 0.90 -5.70 8.83
CA PHE A 8 -0.01 -4.68 8.32
C PHE A 8 0.28 -4.48 6.84
N ARG A 9 -0.77 -4.46 6.02
CA ARG A 9 -0.65 -4.34 4.57
C ARG A 9 -1.32 -3.07 4.10
N ILE A 10 -0.59 -2.33 3.28
CA ILE A 10 -1.12 -1.25 2.47
C ILE A 10 -1.24 -1.79 1.05
N PHE A 11 -2.43 -1.68 0.47
CA PHE A 11 -2.70 -2.17 -0.88
C PHE A 11 -2.84 -1.01 -1.84
N ILE A 12 -2.16 -1.08 -2.98
CA ILE A 12 -2.28 -0.17 -4.10
C ILE A 12 -2.92 -0.97 -5.23
N PHE A 13 -4.15 -0.61 -5.60
CA PHE A 13 -4.90 -1.28 -6.65
C PHE A 13 -4.58 -0.68 -8.00
N TYR A 14 -4.45 -1.54 -9.00
CA TYR A 14 -4.30 -1.13 -10.38
C TYR A 14 -5.65 -0.56 -10.84
N PRO A 15 -5.68 0.60 -11.50
CA PRO A 15 -6.92 1.15 -12.02
C PRO A 15 -7.52 0.15 -13.03
N GLY A 16 -8.75 -0.28 -12.81
CA GLY A 16 -9.48 -1.09 -13.79
C GLY A 16 -9.54 -0.38 -15.14
N MET A 17 -9.81 -1.11 -16.23
CA MET A 17 -9.73 -0.61 -17.61
C MET A 17 -10.54 0.69 -17.87
N ASN A 18 -11.60 0.91 -17.08
CA ASN A 18 -12.43 2.12 -17.12
C ASN A 18 -12.23 3.06 -15.92
N GLU A 19 -11.52 2.62 -14.88
CA GLU A 19 -11.15 3.47 -13.75
C GLU A 19 -9.91 4.28 -14.12
N ARG A 20 -9.92 5.59 -13.88
CA ARG A 20 -8.75 6.46 -14.14
C ARG A 20 -7.94 6.77 -12.89
N VAL A 21 -8.25 6.09 -11.78
CA VAL A 21 -7.72 6.43 -10.46
C VAL A 21 -7.11 5.21 -9.79
N TRP A 22 -5.94 5.43 -9.22
CA TRP A 22 -5.26 4.49 -8.35
C TRP A 22 -5.89 4.55 -6.96
N ARG A 23 -6.09 3.40 -6.34
CA ARG A 23 -6.71 3.30 -5.01
C ARG A 23 -5.71 2.73 -4.02
N VAL A 24 -5.47 3.45 -2.94
CA VAL A 24 -4.68 2.96 -1.81
C VAL A 24 -5.61 2.60 -0.66
N VAL A 25 -5.44 1.42 -0.09
CA VAL A 25 -6.18 0.95 1.08
C VAL A 25 -5.21 0.73 2.23
N LEU A 26 -5.43 1.47 3.32
CA LEU A 26 -4.62 1.39 4.53
C LEU A 26 -5.11 0.26 5.45
N PRO A 27 -4.28 -0.18 6.41
CA PRO A 27 -4.72 -0.96 7.56
C PRO A 27 -5.93 -0.31 8.23
N GLY A 28 -6.97 -1.09 8.52
CA GLY A 28 -8.24 -0.55 9.04
C GLY A 28 -9.25 -0.15 7.96
N GLY A 29 -8.90 -0.26 6.67
CA GLY A 29 -9.84 -0.15 5.56
C GLY A 29 -10.06 1.26 5.00
N ALA A 30 -9.34 2.27 5.50
CA ALA A 30 -9.37 3.61 4.93
C ALA A 30 -8.89 3.61 3.46
N LYS A 31 -9.60 4.31 2.59
CA LYS A 31 -9.36 4.33 1.14
C LYS A 31 -8.98 5.74 0.69
N HIS A 32 -7.94 5.83 -0.14
CA HIS A 32 -7.46 7.07 -0.75
C HIS A 32 -7.34 6.90 -2.26
N LEU A 33 -7.69 7.93 -3.02
CA LEU A 33 -7.68 7.91 -4.48
C LEU A 33 -6.62 8.87 -5.02
N PHE A 34 -5.90 8.43 -6.05
CA PHE A 34 -4.83 9.20 -6.67
C PHE A 34 -4.97 9.16 -8.20
N PRO A 35 -4.66 10.27 -8.90
CA PRO A 35 -4.74 10.32 -10.35
C PRO A 35 -3.60 9.58 -11.06
N THR A 36 -2.50 9.29 -10.36
CA THR A 36 -1.31 8.64 -10.95
C THR A 36 -0.73 7.58 -10.02
N GLU A 37 -0.04 6.61 -10.62
CA GLU A 37 0.67 5.55 -9.90
C GLU A 37 1.68 6.12 -8.91
N GLY A 38 2.52 7.05 -9.38
CA GLY A 38 3.59 7.64 -8.57
C GLY A 38 3.08 8.28 -7.29
N ARG A 39 1.94 9.00 -7.33
CA ARG A 39 1.32 9.59 -6.15
C ARG A 39 0.75 8.56 -5.19
N ALA A 40 0.15 7.49 -5.71
CA ALA A 40 -0.34 6.39 -4.89
C ALA A 40 0.80 5.66 -4.18
N VAL A 41 1.91 5.40 -4.89
CA VAL A 41 3.11 4.76 -4.35
C VAL A 41 3.79 5.65 -3.30
N GLU A 42 3.98 6.93 -3.60
CA GLU A 42 4.54 7.92 -2.67
C GLU A 42 3.74 7.98 -1.36
N PHE A 43 2.40 8.09 -1.46
CA PHE A 43 1.52 8.11 -0.31
C PHE A 43 1.58 6.79 0.50
N ALA A 44 1.57 5.65 -0.18
CA ALA A 44 1.61 4.34 0.49
C ALA A 44 2.92 4.10 1.25
N LEU A 45 4.05 4.47 0.65
CA LEU A 45 5.37 4.38 1.28
C LEU A 45 5.50 5.36 2.46
N SER A 46 5.04 6.60 2.29
CA SER A 46 5.00 7.59 3.38
C SER A 46 4.14 7.10 4.55
N SER A 47 2.96 6.55 4.26
CA SER A 47 2.07 5.96 5.26
C SER A 47 2.71 4.76 5.97
N ALA A 48 3.44 3.90 5.24
CA ALA A 48 4.15 2.77 5.81
C ALA A 48 5.29 3.20 6.76
N SER A 49 5.94 4.33 6.46
CA SER A 49 7.01 4.91 7.27
C SER A 49 6.49 5.66 8.50
N ALA A 50 5.29 6.26 8.42
CA ALA A 50 4.66 6.96 9.54
C ALA A 50 4.18 6.03 10.67
N VAL A 51 4.06 4.72 10.41
CA VAL A 51 3.77 3.71 11.43
C VAL A 51 5.05 3.45 12.25
N THR A 52 5.36 4.37 13.15
CA THR A 52 6.48 4.31 14.11
C THR A 52 5.99 3.80 15.46
N GLY A 53 5.50 2.56 15.50
CA GLY A 53 5.00 1.93 16.72
C GLY A 53 5.35 0.45 16.77
N GLN A 54 6.31 0.10 17.63
CA GLN A 54 6.75 -1.24 18.04
C GLN A 54 6.46 -2.42 17.08
N MET A 55 7.52 -2.87 16.38
CA MET A 55 7.67 -4.21 15.78
C MET A 55 6.72 -4.66 14.66
N ARG A 56 5.72 -3.89 14.23
CA ARG A 56 4.84 -4.34 13.14
C ARG A 56 5.37 -3.94 11.78
N ARG A 57 5.98 -4.90 11.07
CA ARG A 57 6.40 -4.78 9.67
C ARG A 57 5.17 -4.42 8.82
N VAL A 58 5.16 -3.21 8.24
CA VAL A 58 4.16 -2.81 7.24
C VAL A 58 4.68 -3.17 5.86
N GLU A 59 3.93 -3.98 5.12
CA GLU A 59 4.18 -4.33 3.73
C GLU A 59 3.33 -3.45 2.81
N VAL A 60 3.94 -2.95 1.73
CA VAL A 60 3.22 -2.24 0.67
C VAL A 60 3.11 -3.20 -0.52
N LEU A 61 1.89 -3.48 -0.94
CA LEU A 61 1.56 -4.39 -2.03
C LEU A 61 0.92 -3.59 -3.16
N LYS A 62 1.46 -3.69 -4.37
CA LYS A 62 0.90 -3.09 -5.58
C LYS A 62 0.35 -4.17 -6.48
N GLU A 63 -0.88 -4.00 -6.93
CA GLU A 63 -1.50 -4.86 -7.92
C GLU A 63 -0.87 -4.61 -9.30
N THR A 64 -0.62 -5.68 -10.04
CA THR A 64 -0.14 -5.63 -11.42
C THR A 64 -1.32 -5.59 -12.39
N LEU A 65 -1.08 -5.17 -13.64
CA LEU A 65 -2.10 -5.23 -14.70
C LEU A 65 -2.72 -6.63 -14.87
N SER A 66 -1.95 -7.68 -14.57
CA SER A 66 -2.41 -9.07 -14.61
C SER A 66 -3.23 -9.52 -13.38
N GLY A 67 -3.46 -8.65 -12.41
CA GLY A 67 -4.18 -8.96 -11.16
C GLY A 67 -3.31 -9.66 -10.09
N GLY A 68 -1.99 -9.71 -10.29
CA GLY A 68 -1.04 -10.22 -9.30
C GLY A 68 -0.62 -9.16 -8.29
N TRP A 69 0.11 -9.55 -7.25
CA TRP A 69 0.62 -8.63 -6.22
C TRP A 69 2.14 -8.58 -6.22
N MET A 70 2.68 -7.36 -6.18
CA MET A 70 4.10 -7.08 -6.08
C MET A 70 4.39 -6.36 -4.75
N VAL A 71 5.37 -6.86 -4.00
CA VAL A 71 5.87 -6.17 -2.80
C VAL A 71 6.77 -5.01 -3.24
N LEU A 72 6.45 -3.80 -2.80
CA LEU A 72 7.30 -2.64 -3.04
C LEU A 72 8.39 -2.56 -1.95
N PRO A 73 9.67 -2.38 -2.33
CA PRO A 73 10.74 -2.21 -1.35
C PRO A 73 10.51 -0.90 -0.59
N ARG A 74 10.80 -0.92 0.72
CA ARG A 74 10.91 0.32 1.48
C ARG A 74 12.12 1.08 0.94
N VAL A 75 11.91 2.31 0.50
CA VAL A 75 13.03 3.20 0.18
C VAL A 75 13.64 3.60 1.52
N SER A 76 14.79 3.03 1.85
CA SER A 76 15.63 3.59 2.91
C SER A 76 16.09 4.96 2.41
N ALA A 77 15.65 6.03 3.05
CA ALA A 77 16.22 7.35 2.82
C ALA A 77 17.72 7.27 3.19
N THR A 78 18.58 7.51 2.22
CA THR A 78 20.04 7.67 2.40
C THR A 78 20.35 9.10 2.77
#